data_AF-A0A6P2CS74-F1
#
_entry.id   AF-A0A6P2CS74-F1
#
_cell.length_a   1.000
_cell.length_b   1.000
_cell.length_c   1.000
_cell.angle_alpha   90.00
_cell.angle_beta   90.00
_cell.angle_gamma   90.00
#
_symmetry.space_group_name_H-M   'P 1'
#
loop_
_entity.id
_entity.type
_entity.pdbx_description
1 polymer ?
#
loop_
_entity_poly.entity_id
_entity_poly.type
_entity_poly.pdbx_seq_one_letter_code
_entity_poly.pdbx_strand_id
1 'polypeptide(L)'
;MSANGAIDLVQQVRAHLESLRAAGVLLVPRGERLAPRRLVAPPVSVAPVEVAPNAPNPVETRRQELTVLAKEIENCDKCSELFAVRTQPVFGAGPLDPEVAFVGDAPGSEEDAQGEPFVGKGGQLLRRIIAACQLPSSQEYLLNIIKCRPPRNRAPTMAECGNCRDFFRRQFELVNPKYVVALGLTASKLLTGKNLTVSALRGQVHEYRGVPLICTHHPNDIEKDTTERVKRETWEDMKLLLRTMGRSVPGAK
;
A
#
# COMPACT_ATOMS: atom_id res chain seq x y z
N MET A 1 15.51 43.81 -29.37
CA MET A 1 14.47 42.76 -29.48
C MET A 1 14.69 42.07 -30.81
N SER A 2 15.45 40.97 -30.79
CA SER A 2 16.16 40.44 -31.97
C SER A 2 15.23 39.72 -32.95
N ALA A 3 15.36 40.07 -34.23
CA ALA A 3 14.66 39.53 -35.39
C ALA A 3 14.86 38.02 -35.67
N ASN A 4 15.54 37.30 -34.77
CA ASN A 4 15.91 35.88 -34.96
C ASN A 4 14.78 34.90 -34.65
N GLY A 5 13.79 35.26 -33.81
CA GLY A 5 12.70 34.34 -33.45
C GLY A 5 11.64 34.15 -34.54
N ALA A 6 11.46 35.14 -35.41
CA ALA A 6 10.51 35.04 -36.52
C ALA A 6 11.02 34.14 -37.66
N ILE A 7 12.34 34.15 -37.90
CA ILE A 7 13.00 33.29 -38.90
C ILE A 7 12.90 31.82 -38.47
N ASP A 8 13.05 31.54 -37.17
CA ASP A 8 12.95 30.19 -36.59
C ASP A 8 11.53 29.60 -36.75
N LEU A 9 10.49 30.40 -36.46
CA LEU A 9 9.10 29.95 -36.61
C LEU A 9 8.76 29.62 -38.08
N VAL A 10 9.24 30.43 -39.03
CA VAL A 10 9.02 30.19 -40.46
C VAL A 10 9.72 28.90 -40.91
N GLN A 11 10.94 28.63 -40.43
CA GLN A 11 11.66 27.39 -40.72
C GLN A 11 10.95 26.17 -40.13
N GLN A 12 10.46 26.25 -38.89
CA GLN A 12 9.71 25.17 -38.23
C GLN A 12 8.40 24.85 -38.94
N VAL A 13 7.64 25.87 -39.34
CA VAL A 13 6.39 25.68 -40.10
C VAL A 13 6.67 25.03 -41.45
N ARG A 14 7.76 25.41 -42.12
CA ARG A 14 8.15 24.82 -43.41
C ARG A 14 8.52 23.34 -43.28
N ALA A 15 9.34 22.99 -42.29
CA ALA A 15 9.72 21.60 -42.02
C ALA A 15 8.50 20.73 -41.67
N HIS A 16 7.54 21.29 -40.93
CA HIS A 16 6.30 20.60 -40.59
C HIS A 16 5.42 20.35 -41.82
N LEU A 17 5.26 21.35 -42.71
CA LEU A 17 4.50 21.18 -43.95
C LEU A 17 5.13 20.17 -44.92
N GLU A 18 6.47 20.11 -44.97
CA GLU A 18 7.19 19.11 -45.77
C GLU A 18 6.97 17.69 -45.23
N SER A 19 7.02 17.52 -43.91
CA SER A 19 6.70 16.24 -43.25
C SER A 19 5.27 15.78 -43.54
N LEU A 20 4.29 16.69 -43.45
CA LEU A 20 2.88 16.38 -43.78
C LEU A 20 2.73 15.96 -45.25
N ARG A 21 3.43 16.62 -46.17
CA ARG A 21 3.41 16.27 -47.59
C ARG A 21 4.04 14.89 -47.85
N ALA A 22 5.16 14.58 -47.19
CA ALA A 22 5.78 13.25 -47.27
C ALA A 22 4.88 12.13 -46.72
N ALA A 23 4.03 12.47 -45.74
CA ALA A 23 3.01 11.58 -45.19
C ALA A 23 1.73 11.47 -46.05
N GLY A 24 1.70 12.06 -47.24
CA GLY A 24 0.55 11.98 -48.17
C GLY A 24 -0.61 12.91 -47.81
N VAL A 25 -0.41 13.87 -46.91
CA VAL A 25 -1.43 14.88 -46.57
C VAL A 25 -1.51 15.90 -47.71
N LEU A 26 -2.59 15.82 -48.49
CA LEU A 26 -2.79 16.66 -49.66
C LEU A 26 -3.37 18.06 -49.33
N LEU A 27 -4.00 18.24 -48.16
CA LEU A 27 -4.65 19.49 -47.73
C LEU A 27 -4.57 19.67 -46.21
N VAL A 28 -4.30 20.89 -45.73
CA VAL A 28 -4.39 21.27 -44.31
C VAL A 28 -5.56 22.27 -44.15
N PRO A 29 -6.62 21.94 -43.39
CA PRO A 29 -7.75 22.85 -43.21
C PRO A 29 -7.33 24.13 -42.49
N ARG A 30 -7.68 25.30 -43.06
CA ARG A 30 -7.60 26.56 -42.31
C ARG A 30 -8.79 26.63 -41.37
N GLY A 31 -8.54 26.64 -40.06
CA GLY A 31 -9.59 26.80 -39.06
C GLY A 31 -10.38 28.09 -39.30
N GLU A 32 -11.70 27.99 -39.38
CA GLU A 32 -12.58 29.15 -39.48
C GLU A 32 -12.55 29.96 -38.17
N ARG A 33 -12.56 31.30 -38.28
CA ARG A 33 -12.80 32.16 -37.12
C ARG A 33 -14.26 32.00 -36.70
N LEU A 34 -14.47 31.44 -35.51
CA LEU A 34 -15.79 31.30 -34.92
C LEU A 34 -16.41 32.68 -34.63
N ALA A 35 -17.54 32.98 -35.26
CA ALA A 35 -18.40 34.12 -34.89
C ALA A 35 -19.23 33.76 -33.63
N PRO A 36 -19.56 34.74 -32.77
CA PRO A 36 -20.22 34.45 -31.50
C PRO A 36 -21.69 34.06 -31.71
N ARG A 37 -22.04 32.83 -31.36
CA ARG A 37 -23.42 32.32 -31.39
C ARG A 37 -24.08 32.60 -30.03
N ARG A 38 -25.19 33.35 -30.04
CA ARG A 38 -25.96 33.66 -28.83
C ARG A 38 -26.78 32.43 -28.41
N LEU A 39 -26.38 31.79 -27.31
CA LEU A 39 -27.11 30.70 -26.67
C LEU A 39 -27.96 31.26 -25.52
N VAL A 40 -29.27 30.99 -25.54
CA VAL A 40 -30.14 31.17 -24.39
C VAL A 40 -30.03 29.92 -23.54
N ALA A 41 -29.53 30.06 -22.31
CA ALA A 41 -29.37 28.95 -21.36
C ALA A 41 -30.62 28.80 -20.47
N PRO A 42 -31.03 27.56 -20.11
CA PRO A 42 -31.97 27.34 -19.01
C PRO A 42 -31.31 27.73 -17.67
N PRO A 43 -32.08 28.02 -16.61
CA PRO A 43 -31.51 28.45 -15.34
C PRO A 43 -30.90 27.24 -14.62
N VAL A 44 -29.63 26.99 -14.90
CA VAL A 44 -28.78 26.17 -14.02
C VAL A 44 -28.10 27.16 -13.08
N SER A 45 -28.48 27.14 -11.81
CA SER A 45 -27.77 27.83 -10.74
C SER A 45 -26.42 27.15 -10.54
N VAL A 46 -25.45 27.51 -11.38
CA VAL A 46 -24.03 27.26 -11.13
C VAL A 46 -23.56 28.28 -10.08
N ALA A 47 -23.52 27.83 -8.83
CA ALA A 47 -22.68 28.47 -7.82
C ALA A 47 -21.22 28.46 -8.33
N PRO A 48 -20.41 29.48 -8.01
CA PRO A 48 -19.05 29.61 -8.55
C PRO A 48 -18.20 28.41 -8.13
N VAL A 49 -17.67 27.67 -9.10
CA VAL A 49 -16.54 26.77 -8.83
C VAL A 49 -15.32 27.67 -8.71
N GLU A 50 -14.98 28.02 -7.47
CA GLU A 50 -13.71 28.66 -7.14
C GLU A 50 -12.57 27.72 -7.55
N VAL A 51 -11.77 28.14 -8.52
CA VAL A 51 -10.50 27.49 -8.82
C VAL A 51 -9.54 27.84 -7.69
N ALA A 52 -9.50 26.99 -6.66
CA ALA A 52 -8.55 27.08 -5.57
C ALA A 52 -7.11 26.92 -6.09
N PRO A 53 -6.11 27.55 -5.42
CA PRO A 53 -4.72 27.49 -5.85
C PRO A 53 -4.16 26.07 -5.72
N ASN A 54 -3.19 25.79 -6.58
CA ASN A 54 -2.56 24.52 -6.92
C ASN A 54 -1.87 23.76 -5.74
N ALA A 55 -2.62 23.39 -4.70
CA ALA A 55 -2.16 22.50 -3.64
C ALA A 55 -2.42 21.03 -4.04
N PRO A 56 -1.42 20.13 -3.96
CA PRO A 56 -1.63 18.73 -4.28
C PRO A 56 -2.64 18.09 -3.32
N ASN A 57 -3.53 17.23 -3.86
CA ASN A 57 -4.47 16.45 -3.06
C ASN A 57 -3.69 15.65 -1.99
N PRO A 58 -4.03 15.74 -0.69
CA PRO A 58 -3.31 15.05 0.38
C PRO A 58 -3.14 13.54 0.17
N VAL A 59 -4.10 12.88 -0.49
CA VAL A 59 -4.00 11.45 -0.84
C VAL A 59 -2.97 11.21 -1.93
N GLU A 60 -2.91 12.09 -2.93
CA GLU A 60 -1.92 12.00 -4.02
C GLU A 60 -0.51 12.30 -3.51
N THR A 61 -0.36 13.27 -2.62
CA THR A 61 0.92 13.54 -1.94
C THR A 61 1.40 12.30 -1.18
N ARG A 62 0.55 11.66 -0.37
CA ARG A 62 0.92 10.42 0.33
C ARG A 62 1.30 9.28 -0.62
N ARG A 63 0.61 9.16 -1.77
CA ARG A 63 0.94 8.16 -2.80
C ARG A 63 2.32 8.42 -3.41
N GLN A 64 2.66 9.67 -3.67
CA GLN A 64 3.99 10.06 -4.15
C GLN A 64 5.05 9.77 -3.09
N GLU A 65 4.78 10.10 -1.82
CA GLU A 65 5.69 9.80 -0.70
C GLU A 65 5.90 8.28 -0.51
N LEU A 66 4.86 7.46 -0.67
CA LEU A 66 5.00 6.00 -0.67
C LEU A 66 5.87 5.51 -1.82
N THR A 67 5.75 6.12 -3.00
CA THR A 67 6.56 5.79 -4.18
C THR A 67 8.03 6.12 -3.92
N VAL A 68 8.31 7.26 -3.28
CA VAL A 68 9.67 7.63 -2.86
C VAL A 68 10.19 6.65 -1.81
N LEU A 69 9.36 6.32 -0.81
CA LEU A 69 9.72 5.37 0.25
C LEU A 69 10.05 3.97 -0.31
N ALA A 70 9.30 3.50 -1.29
CA ALA A 70 9.57 2.21 -1.96
C ALA A 70 10.96 2.21 -2.63
N LYS A 71 11.31 3.29 -3.35
CA LYS A 71 12.64 3.46 -3.98
C LYS A 71 13.79 3.55 -2.97
N GLU A 72 13.55 4.19 -1.82
CA GLU A 72 14.52 4.20 -0.72
C GLU A 72 14.77 2.78 -0.18
N ILE A 73 13.72 1.97 -0.07
CA ILE A 73 13.80 0.58 0.44
C ILE A 73 14.47 -0.36 -0.56
N GLU A 74 14.24 -0.19 -1.87
CA GLU A 74 14.91 -0.96 -2.94
C GLU A 74 16.44 -0.98 -2.77
N ASN A 75 17.01 0.18 -2.41
CA ASN A 75 18.45 0.38 -2.29
C ASN A 75 18.97 0.29 -0.84
N CYS A 76 18.11 -0.01 0.13
CA CYS A 76 18.50 -0.03 1.54
C CYS A 76 19.49 -1.16 1.83
N ASP A 77 20.64 -0.85 2.44
CA ASP A 77 21.73 -1.79 2.77
C ASP A 77 22.03 -1.86 4.29
N LYS A 78 21.17 -1.25 5.13
CA LYS A 78 21.35 -1.15 6.59
C LYS A 78 21.57 -2.49 7.30
N CYS A 79 21.10 -3.60 6.72
CA CYS A 79 21.31 -4.95 7.23
C CYS A 79 22.15 -5.74 6.22
N SER A 80 23.46 -5.79 6.42
CA SER A 80 24.40 -6.43 5.47
C SER A 80 24.07 -7.89 5.18
N GLU A 81 23.70 -8.68 6.18
CA GLU A 81 23.32 -10.10 6.01
C GLU A 81 22.07 -10.25 5.14
N LEU A 82 21.03 -9.42 5.37
CA LEU A 82 19.80 -9.47 4.60
C LEU A 82 19.98 -8.92 3.17
N PHE A 83 20.76 -7.85 3.02
CA PHE A 83 21.08 -7.26 1.73
C PHE A 83 21.82 -8.24 0.83
N ALA A 84 22.77 -9.00 1.39
CA ALA A 84 23.60 -9.95 0.64
C ALA A 84 22.82 -11.14 0.05
N VAL A 85 21.64 -11.47 0.59
CA VAL A 85 20.90 -12.68 0.21
C VAL A 85 19.52 -12.44 -0.37
N ARG A 86 18.94 -11.25 -0.19
CA ARG A 86 17.60 -10.94 -0.73
C ARG A 86 17.64 -10.95 -2.26
N THR A 87 16.55 -11.39 -2.87
CA THR A 87 16.33 -11.16 -4.31
C THR A 87 15.83 -9.73 -4.51
N GLN A 88 14.83 -9.33 -3.72
CA GLN A 88 14.29 -7.98 -3.71
C GLN A 88 13.58 -7.72 -2.37
N PRO A 89 13.43 -6.46 -1.94
CA PRO A 89 12.61 -6.17 -0.78
C PRO A 89 11.12 -6.33 -1.10
N VAL A 90 10.35 -6.66 -0.07
CA VAL A 90 8.89 -6.80 -0.12
C VAL A 90 8.28 -5.64 0.65
N PHE A 91 7.76 -4.65 -0.08
CA PHE A 91 7.30 -3.39 0.49
C PHE A 91 6.02 -3.55 1.31
N GLY A 92 4.96 -4.03 0.65
CA GLY A 92 3.58 -4.11 1.16
C GLY A 92 2.60 -3.97 -0.01
N ALA A 93 1.35 -4.40 0.18
CA ALA A 93 0.34 -4.39 -0.88
C ALA A 93 -1.04 -4.04 -0.31
N GLY A 94 -1.76 -3.15 -0.99
CA GLY A 94 -3.09 -2.69 -0.63
C GLY A 94 -3.32 -1.21 -0.95
N PRO A 95 -4.51 -0.67 -0.67
CA PRO A 95 -4.84 0.73 -0.91
C PRO A 95 -4.32 1.64 0.21
N LEU A 96 -4.36 2.95 -0.04
CA LEU A 96 -4.34 3.94 1.04
C LEU A 96 -5.64 3.89 1.83
N ASP A 97 -5.57 4.27 3.09
CA ASP A 97 -6.69 4.31 4.04
C ASP A 97 -7.48 2.98 4.11
N PRO A 98 -6.81 1.82 4.23
CA PRO A 98 -7.49 0.54 4.35
C PRO A 98 -8.29 0.48 5.66
N GLU A 99 -9.31 -0.36 5.71
CA GLU A 99 -9.99 -0.64 6.96
C GLU A 99 -9.04 -1.36 7.92
N VAL A 100 -8.29 -2.35 7.44
CA VAL A 100 -7.39 -3.16 8.28
C VAL A 100 -6.01 -3.32 7.63
N ALA A 101 -4.95 -3.06 8.40
CA ALA A 101 -3.61 -3.49 8.03
C ALA A 101 -3.25 -4.81 8.74
N PHE A 102 -2.75 -5.80 8.00
CA PHE A 102 -2.23 -7.06 8.55
C PHE A 102 -0.71 -7.05 8.49
N VAL A 103 -0.06 -7.10 9.65
CA VAL A 103 1.38 -6.93 9.83
C VAL A 103 2.01 -8.25 10.26
N GLY A 104 2.85 -8.84 9.40
CA GLY A 104 3.67 -10.01 9.73
C GLY A 104 5.10 -9.65 10.14
N ASP A 105 5.90 -10.68 10.40
CA ASP A 105 7.26 -10.54 10.91
C ASP A 105 8.26 -10.18 9.81
N ALA A 106 8.37 -11.02 8.77
CA ALA A 106 9.32 -10.88 7.68
C ALA A 106 8.85 -11.62 6.41
N PRO A 107 9.36 -11.27 5.21
CA PRO A 107 9.08 -12.00 3.98
C PRO A 107 9.64 -13.43 4.00
N GLY A 108 8.93 -14.36 3.37
CA GLY A 108 9.40 -15.72 3.10
C GLY A 108 10.08 -15.83 1.74
N SER A 109 10.34 -17.06 1.31
CA SER A 109 11.02 -17.36 0.04
C SER A 109 10.23 -16.96 -1.19
N GLU A 110 8.93 -17.19 -1.18
CA GLU A 110 8.05 -16.91 -2.32
C GLU A 110 7.79 -15.41 -2.41
N GLU A 111 7.64 -14.73 -1.27
CA GLU A 111 7.54 -13.28 -1.20
C GLU A 111 8.81 -12.59 -1.70
N ASP A 112 10.00 -13.04 -1.29
CA ASP A 112 11.29 -12.51 -1.77
C ASP A 112 11.45 -12.70 -3.29
N ALA A 113 11.02 -13.84 -3.83
CA ALA A 113 11.10 -14.10 -5.26
C ALA A 113 10.13 -13.25 -6.09
N GLN A 114 8.98 -12.87 -5.53
CA GLN A 114 7.91 -12.15 -6.25
C GLN A 114 7.84 -10.65 -5.93
N GLY A 115 8.42 -10.21 -4.81
CA GLY A 115 8.31 -8.82 -4.34
C GLY A 115 6.96 -8.51 -3.67
N GLU A 116 6.08 -9.51 -3.55
CA GLU A 116 4.72 -9.36 -3.04
C GLU A 116 4.56 -10.02 -1.66
N PRO A 117 3.86 -9.39 -0.70
CA PRO A 117 3.69 -9.93 0.63
C PRO A 117 2.62 -11.03 0.67
N PHE A 118 2.85 -12.07 1.47
CA PHE A 118 1.88 -13.15 1.74
C PHE A 118 1.37 -13.86 0.47
N VAL A 119 2.28 -14.24 -0.42
CA VAL A 119 1.96 -15.03 -1.63
C VAL A 119 2.16 -16.54 -1.41
N GLY A 120 2.96 -16.92 -0.41
CA GLY A 120 3.18 -18.32 -0.05
C GLY A 120 1.99 -18.97 0.65
N LYS A 121 2.17 -20.24 1.06
CA LYS A 121 1.11 -21.06 1.69
C LYS A 121 0.43 -20.34 2.87
N GLY A 122 1.22 -19.86 3.82
CA GLY A 122 0.70 -19.08 4.95
C GLY A 122 -0.04 -17.81 4.52
N GLY A 123 0.39 -17.17 3.45
CA GLY A 123 -0.31 -16.03 2.87
C GLY A 123 -1.65 -16.37 2.22
N GLN A 124 -1.73 -17.52 1.53
CA GLN A 124 -2.99 -18.05 1.01
C GLN A 124 -3.97 -18.41 2.14
N LEU A 125 -3.46 -18.97 3.24
CA LEU A 125 -4.27 -19.18 4.44
C LEU A 125 -4.76 -17.85 5.03
N LEU A 126 -3.89 -16.84 5.15
CA LEU A 126 -4.27 -15.51 5.60
C LEU A 126 -5.41 -14.94 4.74
N ARG A 127 -5.28 -14.97 3.41
CA ARG A 127 -6.34 -14.49 2.50
C ARG A 127 -7.68 -15.21 2.71
N ARG A 128 -7.66 -16.53 2.99
CA ARG A 128 -8.90 -17.26 3.34
C ARG A 128 -9.51 -16.79 4.65
N ILE A 129 -8.68 -16.51 5.66
CA ILE A 129 -9.13 -15.95 6.95
C ILE A 129 -9.75 -14.57 6.75
N ILE A 130 -9.11 -13.69 5.96
CA ILE A 130 -9.61 -12.34 5.70
C ILE A 130 -10.92 -12.40 4.90
N ALA A 131 -11.01 -13.29 3.90
CA ALA A 131 -12.24 -13.53 3.16
C ALA A 131 -13.38 -14.02 4.07
N ALA A 132 -13.10 -14.88 5.05
CA ALA A 132 -14.08 -15.32 6.04
C ALA A 132 -14.57 -14.17 6.95
N CYS A 133 -13.77 -13.11 7.10
CA CYS A 133 -14.15 -11.87 7.79
C CYS A 133 -14.96 -10.91 6.88
N GLN A 134 -15.23 -11.28 5.63
CA GLN A 134 -15.91 -10.43 4.63
C GLN A 134 -15.20 -9.10 4.40
N LEU A 135 -13.87 -9.10 4.48
CA LEU A 135 -13.02 -7.96 4.14
C LEU A 135 -12.49 -8.15 2.71
N PRO A 136 -12.92 -7.32 1.75
CA PRO A 136 -12.39 -7.39 0.39
C PRO A 136 -10.96 -6.83 0.34
N SER A 137 -10.19 -7.20 -0.70
CA SER A 137 -8.82 -6.71 -0.88
C SER A 137 -8.69 -5.19 -1.03
N SER A 138 -9.78 -4.50 -1.39
CA SER A 138 -9.87 -3.04 -1.40
C SER A 138 -9.98 -2.40 0.00
N GLN A 139 -10.04 -3.21 1.06
CA GLN A 139 -10.12 -2.77 2.46
C GLN A 139 -8.96 -3.31 3.32
N GLU A 140 -8.05 -4.10 2.74
CA GLU A 140 -6.92 -4.70 3.46
C GLU A 140 -5.58 -4.12 2.96
N TYR A 141 -4.62 -3.98 3.87
CA TYR A 141 -3.23 -3.71 3.51
C TYR A 141 -2.31 -4.73 4.18
N LEU A 142 -1.48 -5.41 3.40
CA LEU A 142 -0.59 -6.47 3.86
C LEU A 142 0.85 -5.96 3.86
N LEU A 143 1.55 -6.12 4.98
CA LEU A 143 2.96 -5.74 5.10
C LEU A 143 3.68 -6.53 6.20
N ASN A 144 5.00 -6.44 6.22
CA ASN A 144 5.84 -7.00 7.29
C ASN A 144 6.62 -5.91 8.02
N ILE A 145 7.02 -6.19 9.27
CA ILE A 145 7.89 -5.34 10.09
C ILE A 145 9.20 -5.05 9.35
N ILE A 146 9.87 -6.09 8.85
CA ILE A 146 11.06 -5.93 8.00
C ILE A 146 10.73 -6.21 6.53
N LYS A 147 11.50 -5.62 5.61
CA LYS A 147 11.26 -5.68 4.16
C LYS A 147 12.10 -6.71 3.43
N CYS A 148 13.03 -7.40 4.09
CA CYS A 148 13.94 -8.35 3.45
C CYS A 148 13.80 -9.71 4.12
N ARG A 149 13.88 -10.79 3.33
CA ARG A 149 13.82 -12.15 3.84
C ARG A 149 15.08 -12.52 4.64
N PRO A 150 14.94 -12.98 5.89
CA PRO A 150 16.05 -13.55 6.64
C PRO A 150 16.52 -14.89 6.07
N PRO A 151 17.84 -15.21 6.12
CA PRO A 151 18.36 -16.49 5.66
C PRO A 151 17.61 -17.67 6.28
N ARG A 152 17.26 -18.66 5.44
CA ARG A 152 16.52 -19.87 5.86
C ARG A 152 15.17 -19.59 6.53
N ASN A 153 14.55 -18.43 6.27
CA ASN A 153 13.27 -18.01 6.85
C ASN A 153 13.29 -17.99 8.39
N ARG A 154 14.44 -17.67 9.01
CA ARG A 154 14.50 -17.46 10.46
C ARG A 154 13.68 -16.24 10.86
N ALA A 155 13.32 -16.15 12.14
CA ALA A 155 12.78 -14.90 12.69
C ALA A 155 13.81 -13.76 12.54
N PRO A 156 13.35 -12.52 12.30
CA PRO A 156 14.24 -11.38 12.27
C PRO A 156 14.79 -11.06 13.66
N THR A 157 16.02 -10.59 13.71
CA THR A 157 16.66 -10.12 14.94
C THR A 157 16.14 -8.74 15.32
N MET A 158 16.29 -8.37 16.61
CA MET A 158 15.91 -7.03 17.07
C MET A 158 16.72 -5.91 16.38
N ALA A 159 17.97 -6.17 16.01
CA ALA A 159 18.79 -5.22 15.25
C ALA A 159 18.22 -5.00 13.83
N GLU A 160 17.85 -6.07 13.13
CA GLU A 160 17.20 -5.98 11.81
C GLU A 160 15.85 -5.24 11.89
N CYS A 161 15.07 -5.51 12.93
CA CYS A 161 13.82 -4.79 13.19
C CYS A 161 14.09 -3.30 13.45
N GLY A 162 15.12 -2.98 14.25
CA GLY A 162 15.55 -1.61 14.52
C GLY A 162 15.95 -0.85 13.26
N ASN A 163 16.70 -1.49 12.36
CA ASN A 163 17.12 -0.90 11.08
C ASN A 163 15.95 -0.62 10.14
N CYS A 164 14.90 -1.45 10.17
CA CYS A 164 13.72 -1.29 9.31
C CYS A 164 12.61 -0.43 9.93
N ARG A 165 12.71 -0.11 11.23
CA ARG A 165 11.66 0.56 12.02
C ARG A 165 11.17 1.85 11.37
N ASP A 166 12.07 2.70 10.89
CA ASP A 166 11.68 3.99 10.30
C ASP A 166 10.95 3.84 8.96
N PHE A 167 11.34 2.83 8.15
CA PHE A 167 10.63 2.49 6.93
C PHE A 167 9.22 1.99 7.22
N PHE A 168 9.09 1.04 8.16
CA PHE A 168 7.79 0.55 8.60
C PHE A 168 6.91 1.68 9.15
N ARG A 169 7.48 2.55 9.99
CA ARG A 169 6.76 3.66 10.61
C ARG A 169 6.23 4.65 9.57
N ARG A 170 7.08 5.10 8.64
CA ARG A 170 6.68 6.01 7.56
C ARG A 170 5.62 5.37 6.66
N GLN A 171 5.80 4.10 6.29
CA GLN A 171 4.81 3.39 5.49
C GLN A 171 3.47 3.29 6.20
N PHE A 172 3.45 2.93 7.49
CA PHE A 172 2.23 2.83 8.28
C PHE A 172 1.49 4.17 8.40
N GLU A 173 2.22 5.27 8.66
CA GLU A 173 1.66 6.63 8.70
C GLU A 173 1.05 7.03 7.35
N LEU A 174 1.75 6.75 6.25
CA LEU A 174 1.28 7.10 4.91
C LEU A 174 0.07 6.25 4.50
N VAL A 175 0.08 4.96 4.81
CA VAL A 175 -1.04 4.04 4.54
C VAL A 175 -2.27 4.40 5.37
N ASN A 176 -2.09 4.84 6.62
CA ASN A 176 -3.15 5.33 7.51
C ASN A 176 -4.33 4.34 7.70
N PRO A 177 -4.08 3.11 8.21
CA PRO A 177 -5.13 2.13 8.45
C PRO A 177 -6.01 2.48 9.65
N LYS A 178 -7.29 2.07 9.63
CA LYS A 178 -8.20 2.25 10.78
C LYS A 178 -8.03 1.23 11.90
N TYR A 179 -7.61 0.01 11.56
CA TYR A 179 -7.33 -1.08 12.48
C TYR A 179 -6.06 -1.81 12.06
N VAL A 180 -5.37 -2.45 13.01
CA VAL A 180 -4.19 -3.26 12.72
C VAL A 180 -4.28 -4.63 13.37
N VAL A 181 -3.86 -5.65 12.63
CA VAL A 181 -3.71 -7.02 13.12
C VAL A 181 -2.23 -7.40 13.05
N ALA A 182 -1.63 -7.68 14.19
CA ALA A 182 -0.28 -8.23 14.28
C ALA A 182 -0.32 -9.75 14.19
N LEU A 183 0.38 -10.31 13.20
CA LEU A 183 0.47 -11.72 12.91
C LEU A 183 1.78 -12.28 13.46
N GLY A 184 1.71 -13.04 14.55
CA GLY A 184 2.88 -13.68 15.15
C GLY A 184 3.57 -12.86 16.23
N LEU A 185 4.66 -13.43 16.76
CA LEU A 185 5.31 -12.93 17.97
C LEU A 185 6.04 -11.61 17.74
N THR A 186 6.80 -11.48 16.64
CA THR A 186 7.67 -10.31 16.46
C THR A 186 6.84 -9.06 16.22
N ALA A 187 5.87 -9.13 15.30
CA ALA A 187 4.91 -8.06 15.04
C ALA A 187 4.14 -7.71 16.32
N SER A 188 3.64 -8.70 17.06
CA SER A 188 2.89 -8.44 18.30
C SER A 188 3.73 -7.72 19.35
N LYS A 189 4.97 -8.17 19.60
CA LYS A 189 5.85 -7.53 20.59
C LYS A 189 6.21 -6.10 20.20
N LEU A 190 6.58 -5.87 18.93
CA LEU A 190 7.03 -4.57 18.46
C LEU A 190 5.91 -3.54 18.41
N LEU A 191 4.72 -3.94 17.94
CA LEU A 191 3.59 -3.03 17.83
C LEU A 191 2.92 -2.74 19.19
N THR A 192 2.88 -3.72 20.10
CA THR A 192 2.35 -3.48 21.46
C THR A 192 3.37 -2.83 22.40
N GLY A 193 4.67 -2.91 22.07
CA GLY A 193 5.75 -2.52 22.98
C GLY A 193 5.93 -3.45 24.19
N LYS A 194 5.27 -4.62 24.21
CA LYS A 194 5.26 -5.55 25.35
C LYS A 194 6.09 -6.78 25.02
N ASN A 195 7.03 -7.14 25.90
CA ASN A 195 7.83 -8.36 25.77
C ASN A 195 7.09 -9.60 26.33
N LEU A 196 5.95 -9.95 25.75
CA LEU A 196 5.08 -11.08 26.15
C LEU A 196 4.93 -12.10 25.02
N THR A 197 4.38 -13.28 25.34
CA THR A 197 4.05 -14.31 24.34
C THR A 197 2.80 -13.90 23.54
N VAL A 198 2.61 -14.47 22.34
CA VAL A 198 1.37 -14.26 21.56
C VAL A 198 0.15 -14.65 22.37
N SER A 199 0.20 -15.79 23.07
CA SER A 199 -0.90 -16.28 23.92
C SER A 199 -1.31 -15.28 25.02
N ALA A 200 -0.38 -14.49 25.55
CA ALA A 200 -0.67 -13.46 26.55
C ALA A 200 -1.13 -12.13 25.94
N LEU A 201 -0.85 -11.88 24.65
CA LEU A 201 -1.22 -10.64 23.95
C LEU A 201 -2.55 -10.76 23.20
N ARG A 202 -2.93 -11.96 22.75
CA ARG A 202 -4.16 -12.18 21.98
C ARG A 202 -5.43 -12.11 22.84
N GLY A 203 -6.59 -12.04 22.21
CA GLY A 203 -7.90 -11.98 22.90
C GLY A 203 -8.24 -10.64 23.56
N GLN A 204 -7.45 -9.58 23.31
CA GLN A 204 -7.69 -8.23 23.81
C GLN A 204 -7.28 -7.18 22.77
N VAL A 205 -7.82 -5.97 22.91
CA VAL A 205 -7.47 -4.82 22.06
C VAL A 205 -6.32 -4.05 22.71
N HIS A 206 -5.25 -3.82 21.94
CA HIS A 206 -4.15 -2.92 22.26
C HIS A 206 -4.24 -1.68 21.37
N GLU A 207 -3.22 -0.84 21.41
CA GLU A 207 -3.11 0.33 20.55
C GLU A 207 -1.70 0.40 19.96
N TYR A 208 -1.61 0.79 18.69
CA TYR A 208 -0.37 1.23 18.07
C TYR A 208 -0.61 2.59 17.43
N ARG A 209 -0.08 3.64 18.06
CA ARG A 209 -0.12 5.03 17.56
C ARG A 209 -1.53 5.54 17.31
N GLY A 210 -2.43 5.33 18.28
CA GLY A 210 -3.84 5.70 18.17
C GLY A 210 -4.69 4.75 17.32
N VAL A 211 -4.11 3.73 16.69
CA VAL A 211 -4.84 2.72 15.91
C VAL A 211 -5.09 1.47 16.77
N PRO A 212 -6.34 0.99 16.90
CA PRO A 212 -6.63 -0.25 17.62
C PRO A 212 -5.90 -1.44 17.01
N LEU A 213 -5.23 -2.21 17.88
CA LEU A 213 -4.35 -3.32 17.52
C LEU A 213 -4.84 -4.64 18.12
N ILE A 214 -4.94 -5.67 17.30
CA ILE A 214 -5.23 -7.04 17.73
C ILE A 214 -4.04 -7.94 17.39
N CYS A 215 -3.60 -8.72 18.37
CA CYS A 215 -2.54 -9.71 18.19
C CYS A 215 -3.15 -11.09 17.93
N THR A 216 -2.58 -11.83 17.00
CA THR A 216 -2.97 -13.23 16.74
C THR A 216 -1.78 -14.06 16.26
N HIS A 217 -2.01 -15.34 16.01
CA HIS A 217 -0.99 -16.28 15.56
C HIS A 217 -0.51 -15.98 14.14
N HIS A 218 0.74 -16.32 13.85
CA HIS A 218 1.26 -16.18 12.49
C HIS A 218 0.62 -17.25 11.59
N PRO A 219 0.25 -16.96 10.32
CA PRO A 219 -0.35 -17.96 9.44
C PRO A 219 0.45 -19.27 9.31
N ASN A 220 1.79 -19.18 9.27
CA ASN A 220 2.66 -20.36 9.28
C ASN A 220 2.51 -21.25 10.54
N ASP A 221 2.17 -20.68 11.69
CA ASP A 221 1.92 -21.44 12.92
C ASP A 221 0.56 -22.15 12.85
N ILE A 222 -0.43 -21.48 12.25
CA ILE A 222 -1.77 -22.04 12.00
C ILE A 222 -1.68 -23.24 11.04
N GLU A 223 -0.83 -23.16 10.02
CA GLU A 223 -0.62 -24.26 9.07
C GLU A 223 0.01 -25.49 9.69
N LYS A 224 0.91 -25.30 10.66
CA LYS A 224 1.63 -26.39 11.34
C LYS A 224 0.84 -27.03 12.47
N ASP A 225 -0.20 -26.36 12.96
CA ASP A 225 -1.01 -26.85 14.06
C ASP A 225 -1.91 -28.03 13.65
N THR A 226 -1.66 -29.19 14.25
CA THR A 226 -2.46 -30.41 14.08
C THR A 226 -3.60 -30.55 15.10
N THR A 227 -3.66 -29.66 16.10
CA THR A 227 -4.62 -29.77 17.23
C THR A 227 -5.89 -28.93 17.03
N GLU A 228 -5.97 -28.15 15.94
CA GLU A 228 -7.02 -27.16 15.64
C GLU A 228 -7.14 -26.02 16.67
N ARG A 229 -6.33 -26.02 17.73
CA ARG A 229 -6.35 -25.01 18.78
C ARG A 229 -5.98 -23.64 18.23
N VAL A 230 -4.89 -23.55 17.48
CA VAL A 230 -4.36 -22.28 16.94
C VAL A 230 -5.34 -21.70 15.93
N LYS A 231 -5.99 -22.55 15.12
CA LYS A 231 -7.07 -22.13 14.20
C LYS A 231 -8.26 -21.53 14.94
N ARG A 232 -8.75 -22.19 15.99
CA ARG A 232 -9.86 -21.69 16.82
C ARG A 232 -9.51 -20.37 17.49
N GLU A 233 -8.33 -20.30 18.11
CA GLU A 233 -7.80 -19.08 18.72
C GLU A 233 -7.73 -17.94 17.70
N THR A 234 -7.15 -18.17 16.52
CA THR A 234 -7.10 -17.15 15.46
C THR A 234 -8.50 -16.65 15.08
N TRP A 235 -9.49 -17.54 14.98
CA TRP A 235 -10.85 -17.13 14.68
C TRP A 235 -11.49 -16.30 15.81
N GLU A 236 -11.22 -16.60 17.08
CA GLU A 236 -11.67 -15.74 18.19
C GLU A 236 -11.08 -14.33 18.09
N ASP A 237 -9.81 -14.20 17.66
CA ASP A 237 -9.17 -12.89 17.46
C ASP A 237 -9.80 -12.12 16.28
N MET A 238 -10.18 -12.82 15.21
CA MET A 238 -10.89 -12.20 14.08
C MET A 238 -12.30 -11.77 14.47
N LYS A 239 -13.00 -12.53 15.31
CA LYS A 239 -14.29 -12.11 15.89
C LYS A 239 -14.14 -10.88 16.78
N LEU A 240 -13.06 -10.81 17.56
CA LEU A 240 -12.74 -9.61 18.33
C LEU A 240 -12.56 -8.41 17.40
N LEU A 241 -11.78 -8.56 16.32
CA LEU A 241 -11.60 -7.52 15.31
C LEU A 241 -12.94 -7.03 14.76
N LEU A 242 -13.79 -7.94 14.29
CA LEU A 242 -15.09 -7.57 13.74
C LEU A 242 -15.97 -6.82 14.74
N ARG A 243 -15.99 -7.26 16.01
CA ARG A 243 -16.72 -6.54 17.09
C ARG A 243 -16.13 -5.15 17.33
N THR A 244 -14.81 -5.02 17.38
CA THR A 244 -14.13 -3.73 17.53
C THR A 244 -14.43 -2.79 16.36
N MET A 245 -14.60 -3.33 15.15
CA MET A 245 -15.02 -2.59 13.96
C MET A 245 -16.53 -2.26 13.92
N GLY A 246 -17.32 -2.76 14.87
CA GLY A 246 -18.79 -2.63 14.85
C GLY A 246 -19.46 -3.48 13.76
N ARG A 247 -18.79 -4.52 13.24
CA ARG A 247 -19.32 -5.42 12.20
C ARG A 247 -19.92 -6.68 12.84
N SER A 248 -20.93 -7.25 12.19
CA SER A 248 -21.49 -8.55 12.56
C SER A 248 -20.49 -9.68 12.28
N VAL A 249 -20.42 -10.67 13.16
CA VAL A 249 -19.62 -11.88 12.93
C VAL A 249 -20.36 -12.82 11.97
N PRO A 250 -19.76 -13.19 10.82
CA PRO A 250 -20.37 -14.15 9.91
C PRO A 250 -20.62 -15.51 10.61
N GLY A 251 -21.83 -16.05 10.45
CA GLY A 251 -22.22 -17.34 11.03
C GLY A 251 -22.60 -17.29 12.52
N ALA A 252 -22.57 -16.14 13.17
CA ALA A 252 -23.23 -15.96 14.46
C ALA A 252 -24.75 -15.82 14.21
N LYS A 253 -25.49 -16.91 14.49
CA LYS A 253 -26.95 -16.84 14.71
C LYS A 253 -27.22 -16.42 16.15
#